data_AF-A0A1G0YS98-F1
#
_entry.id   AF-A0A1G0YS98-F1
#
_cell.length_a   1.000
_cell.length_b   1.000
_cell.length_c   1.000
_cell.angle_alpha   90.00
_cell.angle_beta   90.00
_cell.angle_gamma   90.00
#
_symmetry.space_group_name_H-M   'P 1'
#
loop_
_entity.id
_entity.type
_entity.pdbx_description
1 polymer ?
#
loop_
_entity_poly.entity_id
_entity_poly.type
_entity_poly.pdbx_seq_one_letter_code
_entity_poly.pdbx_strand_id
1 'polypeptide(L)'
;MCFLFVDRIVATIPGKLIRGVKHVTKDDDYLCYDTVGQIAFAPSLIGETLGQLAAWNVMAFHDFSLRPVAGIVASACLLRGVHPGETLLLESVIDELDDAVVRYHSIAKVGNEPVFIVDGAIGPLLPMTNFIDVDVVRRQFNEINRPGDWDVVVANASTPCSEKTRFFKNSYGSSPSTSRGLTSGSSNSLDSLPDPKVRPQDVNFRVLQFDHIVEVEPGVHWTAEKLVSRTAAYFPDHFPNNPVLPMTVLLEC
;
A
#
# COMPACT_ATOMS: atom_id res chain seq x y z
N MET A 1 -1.40 6.76 14.63
CA MET A 1 -0.75 7.47 13.51
C MET A 1 -1.36 6.91 12.26
N CYS A 2 -2.00 7.73 11.44
CA CYS A 2 -2.71 7.32 10.24
C CYS A 2 -1.81 7.32 9.01
N PHE A 3 -0.65 8.01 9.02
CA PHE A 3 0.21 8.18 7.83
C PHE A 3 1.67 7.75 8.03
N LEU A 4 1.89 6.70 8.83
CA LEU A 4 3.15 5.95 8.89
C LEU A 4 2.87 4.51 8.50
N PHE A 5 3.59 3.99 7.51
CA PHE A 5 3.23 2.71 6.89
C PHE A 5 4.25 1.59 7.07
N VAL A 6 5.48 1.92 7.49
CA VAL A 6 6.51 0.92 7.78
C VAL A 6 6.28 0.39 9.20
N ASP A 7 5.85 -0.87 9.32
CA ASP A 7 5.57 -1.48 10.63
C ASP A 7 6.85 -1.86 11.37
N ARG A 8 7.85 -2.31 10.62
CA ARG A 8 9.12 -2.79 11.19
C ARG A 8 10.28 -2.63 10.22
N ILE A 9 11.36 -2.06 10.70
CA ILE A 9 12.68 -2.09 10.05
C ILE A 9 13.41 -3.33 10.58
N VAL A 10 13.86 -4.20 9.67
CA VAL A 10 14.46 -5.50 9.99
C VAL A 10 15.97 -5.47 9.82
N ALA A 11 16.47 -4.85 8.76
CA ALA A 11 17.90 -4.77 8.49
C ALA A 11 18.24 -3.40 7.89
N THR A 12 19.39 -2.87 8.26
CA THR A 12 19.88 -1.59 7.76
C THR A 12 21.39 -1.61 7.59
N ILE A 13 21.87 -1.06 6.48
CA ILE A 13 23.24 -0.65 6.27
C ILE A 13 23.18 0.88 6.13
N PRO A 14 23.73 1.65 7.08
CA PRO A 14 23.61 3.10 7.09
C PRO A 14 24.04 3.74 5.77
N GLY A 15 23.16 4.60 5.21
CA GLY A 15 23.39 5.32 3.95
C GLY A 15 23.44 4.44 2.70
N LYS A 16 23.01 3.17 2.77
CA LYS A 16 23.17 2.21 1.65
C LYS A 16 21.97 1.31 1.42
N LEU A 17 21.46 0.65 2.44
CA LEU A 17 20.40 -0.35 2.30
C LEU A 17 19.49 -0.31 3.52
N ILE A 18 18.19 -0.44 3.29
CA ILE A 18 17.25 -0.68 4.36
C ILE A 18 16.16 -1.65 3.92
N ARG A 19 15.80 -2.53 4.86
CA ARG A 19 14.76 -3.54 4.66
C ARG A 19 13.77 -3.46 5.79
N GLY A 20 12.50 -3.55 5.44
CA GLY A 20 11.41 -3.50 6.38
C GLY A 20 10.21 -4.29 5.91
N VAL A 21 9.17 -4.28 6.72
CA VAL A 21 7.90 -4.90 6.38
C VAL A 21 6.74 -3.96 6.63
N LYS A 22 5.70 -4.13 5.82
CA LYS A 22 4.35 -3.63 6.08
C LYS A 22 3.38 -4.82 6.02
N HIS A 23 2.60 -5.01 7.06
CA HIS A 23 1.46 -5.91 7.05
C HIS A 23 0.28 -5.17 6.44
N VAL A 24 -0.40 -5.80 5.48
CA VAL A 24 -1.65 -5.28 4.96
C VAL A 24 -2.76 -5.99 5.72
N THR A 25 -3.59 -5.22 6.42
CA THR A 25 -4.67 -5.73 7.27
C THR A 25 -6.01 -5.16 6.81
N LYS A 26 -7.10 -5.74 7.30
CA LYS A 26 -8.45 -5.21 7.03
C LYS A 26 -8.73 -3.89 7.77
N ASP A 27 -7.90 -3.59 8.76
CA ASP A 27 -8.02 -2.38 9.59
C ASP A 27 -7.13 -1.23 9.06
N ASP A 28 -6.41 -1.44 7.95
CA ASP A 28 -5.68 -0.35 7.28
C ASP A 28 -6.64 0.76 6.87
N ASP A 29 -6.28 2.01 7.19
CA ASP A 29 -7.08 3.20 6.88
C ASP A 29 -7.33 3.38 5.37
N TYR A 30 -6.38 2.94 4.54
CA TYR A 30 -6.34 3.24 3.09
C TYR A 30 -6.37 1.96 2.25
N LEU A 31 -7.57 1.42 2.14
CA LEU A 31 -7.88 0.32 1.23
C LEU A 31 -8.75 0.84 0.09
N CYS A 32 -8.63 0.21 -1.08
CA CYS A 32 -9.42 0.49 -2.27
C CYS A 32 -9.87 -0.81 -2.93
N TYR A 33 -10.67 -0.69 -3.99
CA TYR A 33 -11.01 -1.82 -4.84
C TYR A 33 -10.06 -1.84 -6.03
N ASP A 34 -9.49 -3.01 -6.33
CA ASP A 34 -8.70 -3.21 -7.53
C ASP A 34 -9.57 -3.33 -8.79
N THR A 35 -8.94 -3.58 -9.94
CA THR A 35 -9.61 -3.68 -11.25
C THR A 35 -10.57 -4.88 -11.37
N VAL A 36 -10.48 -5.85 -10.46
CA VAL A 36 -11.37 -7.03 -10.42
C VAL A 36 -12.35 -6.96 -9.24
N GLY A 37 -12.40 -5.84 -8.51
CA GLY A 37 -13.34 -5.59 -7.42
C GLY A 37 -12.93 -6.22 -6.07
N GLN A 38 -11.67 -6.61 -5.90
CA GLN A 38 -11.15 -7.09 -4.62
C GLN A 38 -10.57 -5.96 -3.78
N ILE A 39 -10.68 -6.09 -2.46
CA ILE A 39 -10.08 -5.13 -1.53
C ILE A 39 -8.55 -5.26 -1.63
N ALA A 40 -7.89 -4.12 -1.86
CA ALA A 40 -6.45 -4.01 -1.96
C ALA A 40 -5.94 -2.78 -1.19
N PHE A 41 -4.66 -2.79 -0.85
CA PHE A 41 -3.96 -1.63 -0.34
C PHE A 41 -3.72 -0.63 -1.48
N ALA A 42 -3.96 0.66 -1.21
CA ALA A 42 -3.82 1.73 -2.19
C ALA A 42 -2.44 1.69 -2.88
N PRO A 43 -2.36 1.50 -4.21
CA PRO A 43 -1.10 1.41 -4.93
C PRO A 43 -0.14 2.57 -4.67
N SER A 44 -0.64 3.80 -4.63
CA SER A 44 0.21 4.97 -4.38
C SER A 44 0.88 4.91 -3.00
N LEU A 45 0.22 4.29 -2.02
CA LEU A 45 0.73 4.15 -0.66
C LEU A 45 1.76 3.03 -0.52
N ILE A 46 1.82 2.08 -1.44
CA ILE A 46 2.97 1.16 -1.52
C ILE A 46 4.23 1.99 -1.85
N GLY A 47 4.13 2.89 -2.82
CA GLY A 47 5.21 3.84 -3.16
C GLY A 47 5.58 4.77 -2.00
N GLU A 48 4.57 5.33 -1.31
CA GLU A 48 4.77 6.12 -0.09
C GLU A 48 5.52 5.33 0.98
N THR A 49 5.14 4.07 1.21
CA THR A 49 5.77 3.18 2.21
C THR A 49 7.24 2.95 1.88
N LEU A 50 7.60 2.73 0.60
CA LEU A 50 8.99 2.59 0.17
C LEU A 50 9.77 3.91 0.34
N GLY A 51 9.16 5.05 0.02
CA GLY A 51 9.75 6.36 0.24
C GLY A 51 10.02 6.65 1.72
N GLN A 52 9.07 6.32 2.59
CA GLN A 52 9.24 6.40 4.05
C GLN A 52 10.36 5.48 4.54
N LEU A 53 10.45 4.25 4.02
CA LEU A 53 11.52 3.32 4.37
C LEU A 53 12.90 3.89 4.00
N ALA A 54 13.08 4.34 2.76
CA ALA A 54 14.31 4.99 2.33
C ALA A 54 14.64 6.21 3.21
N ALA A 55 13.63 7.03 3.53
CA ALA A 55 13.79 8.19 4.39
C ALA A 55 14.30 7.81 5.79
N TRP A 56 13.83 6.71 6.40
CA TRP A 56 14.32 6.25 7.70
C TRP A 56 15.83 5.95 7.69
N ASN A 57 16.34 5.33 6.62
CA ASN A 57 17.78 5.07 6.49
C ASN A 57 18.59 6.37 6.42
N VAL A 58 18.15 7.30 5.57
CA VAL A 58 18.81 8.60 5.38
C VAL A 58 18.77 9.44 6.64
N MET A 59 17.61 9.56 7.28
CA MET A 59 17.46 10.31 8.53
C MET A 59 18.35 9.73 9.63
N ALA A 60 18.40 8.40 9.77
CA ALA A 60 19.27 7.75 10.75
C ALA A 60 20.77 7.94 10.44
N PHE A 61 21.16 7.92 9.16
CA PHE A 61 22.54 8.15 8.73
C PHE A 61 23.04 9.56 9.08
N HIS A 62 22.17 10.57 9.01
CA HIS A 62 22.48 11.96 9.39
C HIS A 62 22.10 12.31 10.84
N ASP A 63 21.98 11.32 11.74
CA ASP A 63 21.62 11.52 13.16
C ASP A 63 20.32 12.32 13.39
N PHE A 64 19.38 12.21 12.44
CA PHE A 64 18.11 12.94 12.40
C PHE A 64 18.25 14.46 12.26
N SER A 65 19.39 14.96 11.76
CA SER A 65 19.59 16.37 11.45
C SER A 65 18.94 16.79 10.13
N LEU A 66 18.87 15.86 9.16
CA LEU A 66 18.31 16.07 7.84
C LEU A 66 17.18 15.08 7.57
N ARG A 67 16.17 15.54 6.82
CA ARG A 67 15.04 14.74 6.33
C ARG A 67 14.96 14.84 4.81
N PRO A 68 14.94 13.71 4.08
CA PRO A 68 14.67 13.75 2.66
C PRO A 68 13.19 14.10 2.42
N VAL A 69 12.94 14.91 1.41
CA VAL A 69 11.60 15.20 0.90
C VAL A 69 11.46 14.58 -0.48
N ALA A 70 10.32 13.95 -0.78
CA ALA A 70 10.07 13.38 -2.08
C ALA A 70 10.18 14.47 -3.17
N GLY A 71 11.08 14.26 -4.14
CA GLY A 71 11.29 15.16 -5.27
C GLY A 71 10.73 14.54 -6.55
N ILE A 72 11.59 13.85 -7.30
CA ILE A 72 11.27 13.28 -8.62
C ILE A 72 11.45 11.77 -8.55
N VAL A 73 10.60 11.03 -9.26
CA VAL A 73 10.72 9.59 -9.45
C VAL A 73 10.75 9.32 -10.95
N ALA A 74 11.76 8.60 -11.43
CA ALA A 74 11.87 8.26 -12.85
C ALA A 74 10.79 7.26 -13.26
N SER A 75 10.53 6.25 -12.42
CA SER A 75 9.43 5.31 -12.63
C SER A 75 8.87 4.78 -11.31
N ALA A 76 7.54 4.67 -11.23
CA ALA A 76 6.83 3.95 -10.19
C ALA A 76 5.87 2.99 -10.87
N CYS A 77 6.07 1.69 -10.69
CA CYS A 77 5.37 0.64 -11.42
C CYS A 77 4.68 -0.32 -10.44
N LEU A 78 3.35 -0.29 -10.46
CA LEU A 78 2.52 -1.32 -9.84
C LEU A 78 2.50 -2.55 -10.75
N LEU A 79 2.95 -3.69 -10.22
CA LEU A 79 2.96 -4.97 -10.92
C LEU A 79 1.73 -5.81 -10.60
N ARG A 80 1.29 -5.77 -9.33
CA ARG A 80 0.02 -6.33 -8.88
C ARG A 80 -0.51 -5.62 -7.64
N GLY A 81 -1.83 -5.67 -7.45
CA GLY A 81 -2.47 -5.25 -6.20
C GLY A 81 -2.00 -6.11 -5.02
N VAL A 82 -2.10 -5.57 -3.80
CA VAL A 82 -1.70 -6.24 -2.55
C VAL A 82 -2.90 -6.27 -1.62
N HIS A 83 -3.22 -7.43 -1.06
CA HIS A 83 -4.48 -7.68 -0.40
C HIS A 83 -4.34 -7.82 1.12
N PRO A 84 -5.41 -7.54 1.89
CA PRO A 84 -5.43 -7.82 3.32
C PRO A 84 -5.04 -9.27 3.65
N GLY A 85 -4.14 -9.43 4.62
CA GLY A 85 -3.51 -10.69 5.00
C GLY A 85 -2.13 -10.91 4.35
N GLU A 86 -1.77 -10.15 3.32
CA GLU A 86 -0.44 -10.20 2.73
C GLU A 86 0.55 -9.31 3.50
N THR A 87 1.83 -9.67 3.43
CA THR A 87 2.93 -8.88 3.99
C THR A 87 3.81 -8.37 2.86
N LEU A 88 3.96 -7.05 2.78
CA LEU A 88 4.92 -6.39 1.93
C LEU A 88 6.32 -6.52 2.55
N LEU A 89 7.21 -7.18 1.83
CA LEU A 89 8.64 -7.21 2.05
C LEU A 89 9.24 -6.03 1.27
N LEU A 90 9.75 -5.05 2.00
CA LEU A 90 10.19 -3.77 1.46
C LEU A 90 11.72 -3.71 1.47
N GLU A 91 12.30 -3.25 0.37
CA GLU A 91 13.74 -3.01 0.24
C GLU A 91 13.98 -1.68 -0.48
N SER A 92 14.83 -0.85 0.09
CA SER A 92 15.30 0.40 -0.51
C SER A 92 16.83 0.42 -0.52
N VAL A 93 17.41 0.71 -1.68
CA VAL A 93 18.85 0.85 -1.89
C VAL A 93 19.15 2.31 -2.17
N ILE A 94 20.06 2.89 -1.40
CA ILE A 94 20.53 4.25 -1.56
C ILE A 94 21.70 4.23 -2.54
N ASP A 95 21.50 4.82 -3.71
CA ASP A 95 22.47 4.84 -4.80
C ASP A 95 23.50 5.95 -4.59
N GLU A 96 23.03 7.14 -4.21
CA GLU A 96 23.84 8.31 -3.93
C GLU A 96 23.26 9.05 -2.73
N LEU A 97 24.14 9.52 -1.85
CA LEU A 97 23.76 10.29 -0.67
C LEU A 97 24.83 11.31 -0.33
N ASP A 98 24.42 12.58 -0.25
CA ASP A 98 25.16 13.68 0.34
C ASP A 98 24.23 14.54 1.22
N ASP A 99 24.73 15.65 1.75
CA ASP A 99 23.97 16.53 2.65
C ASP A 99 22.87 17.34 1.93
N ALA A 100 22.80 17.31 0.60
CA ALA A 100 21.85 18.07 -0.21
C ALA A 100 20.83 17.17 -0.93
N VAL A 101 21.22 15.99 -1.39
CA VAL A 101 20.37 15.10 -2.18
C VAL A 101 20.57 13.62 -1.81
N VAL A 102 19.48 12.87 -1.88
CA VAL A 102 19.49 11.40 -1.92
C VAL A 102 18.96 10.92 -3.26
N ARG A 103 19.59 9.86 -3.80
CA ARG A 103 19.05 9.03 -4.87
C ARG A 103 18.88 7.60 -4.40
N TYR A 104 17.77 6.99 -4.76
CA TYR A 104 17.48 5.62 -4.36
C TYR A 104 16.56 4.93 -5.36
N HIS A 105 16.56 3.61 -5.31
CA HIS A 105 15.54 2.75 -5.92
C HIS A 105 14.98 1.81 -4.85
N SER A 106 13.81 1.25 -5.10
CA SER A 106 13.13 0.41 -4.13
C SER A 106 12.23 -0.63 -4.78
N ILE A 107 12.04 -1.73 -4.06
CA ILE A 107 11.17 -2.82 -4.47
C ILE A 107 10.33 -3.29 -3.29
N ALA A 108 9.04 -3.50 -3.56
CA ALA A 108 8.14 -4.22 -2.67
C ALA A 108 7.85 -5.60 -3.25
N LYS A 109 7.86 -6.63 -2.39
CA LYS A 109 7.53 -8.01 -2.75
C LYS A 109 6.49 -8.58 -1.79
N VAL A 110 5.77 -9.60 -2.24
CA VAL A 110 5.03 -10.52 -1.37
C VAL A 110 5.59 -11.92 -1.59
N GLY A 111 6.17 -12.49 -0.52
CA GLY A 111 7.07 -13.63 -0.68
C GLY A 111 8.19 -13.32 -1.67
N ASN A 112 8.28 -14.10 -2.75
CA ASN A 112 9.30 -13.90 -3.80
C ASN A 112 8.81 -13.09 -5.00
N GLU A 113 7.54 -12.69 -5.03
CA GLU A 113 6.93 -12.00 -6.17
C GLU A 113 7.05 -10.47 -6.02
N PRO A 114 7.68 -9.76 -6.97
CA PRO A 114 7.64 -8.30 -7.02
C PRO A 114 6.22 -7.77 -7.25
N VAL A 115 5.80 -6.80 -6.44
CA VAL A 115 4.46 -6.19 -6.53
C VAL A 115 4.52 -4.70 -6.87
N PHE A 116 5.61 -4.02 -6.51
CA PHE A 116 5.81 -2.61 -6.81
C PHE A 116 7.31 -2.30 -6.97
N ILE A 117 7.66 -1.47 -7.95
CA ILE A 117 9.03 -1.01 -8.18
C ILE A 117 9.04 0.52 -8.23
N VAL A 118 9.99 1.12 -7.53
CA VAL A 118 10.35 2.54 -7.64
C VAL A 118 11.77 2.60 -8.20
N ASP A 119 11.97 3.27 -9.32
CA ASP A 119 13.27 3.45 -9.96
C ASP A 119 13.63 4.93 -10.09
N GLY A 120 14.91 5.24 -9.86
CA GLY A 120 15.47 6.58 -9.98
C GLY A 120 14.75 7.65 -9.15
N ALA A 121 14.44 7.35 -7.88
CA ALA A 121 13.87 8.33 -6.98
C ALA A 121 14.94 9.29 -6.47
N ILE A 122 14.62 10.59 -6.41
CA ILE A 122 15.50 11.67 -5.99
C ILE A 122 14.75 12.56 -4.99
N GLY A 123 15.39 12.89 -3.87
CA GLY A 123 14.82 13.79 -2.88
C GLY A 123 15.86 14.77 -2.32
N PRO A 124 15.56 16.08 -2.22
CA PRO A 124 16.43 17.00 -1.50
C PRO A 124 16.39 16.71 0.02
N LEU A 125 17.50 16.94 0.70
CA LEU A 125 17.59 16.91 2.15
C LEU A 125 17.32 18.31 2.71
N LEU A 126 16.44 18.37 3.70
CA LEU A 126 16.09 19.60 4.40
C LEU A 126 16.28 19.45 5.91
N PRO A 127 16.53 20.54 6.66
CA PRO A 127 16.67 20.48 8.11
C PRO A 127 15.45 19.84 8.79
N MET A 128 15.68 18.85 9.65
CA MET A 128 14.62 18.12 10.36
C MET A 128 13.68 19.05 11.14
N THR A 129 14.24 20.12 11.71
CA THR A 129 13.53 21.12 12.51
C THR A 129 12.38 21.79 11.76
N ASN A 130 12.38 21.74 10.43
CA ASN A 130 11.29 22.28 9.60
C ASN A 130 10.02 21.41 9.66
N PHE A 131 10.12 20.16 10.12
CA PHE A 131 9.05 19.17 9.97
C PHE A 131 8.53 18.61 11.29
N ILE A 132 9.45 18.20 12.17
CA ILE A 132 9.11 17.48 13.39
C ILE A 132 10.21 17.67 14.43
N ASP A 133 9.82 17.61 15.70
CA ASP A 133 10.76 17.59 16.81
C ASP A 133 11.69 16.36 16.72
N VAL A 134 12.99 16.58 16.92
CA VAL A 134 14.03 15.55 16.73
C VAL A 134 13.86 14.38 17.70
N ASP A 135 13.41 14.63 18.93
CA ASP A 135 13.20 13.58 19.91
C ASP A 135 11.94 12.76 19.59
N VAL A 136 10.92 13.39 19.01
CA VAL A 136 9.72 12.67 18.53
C VAL A 136 10.08 11.71 17.40
N VAL A 137 10.79 12.16 16.37
CA VAL A 137 11.15 11.30 15.22
C VAL A 137 12.11 10.18 15.62
N ARG A 138 13.02 10.43 16.57
CA ARG A 138 13.86 9.38 17.16
C ARG A 138 13.05 8.32 17.91
N ARG A 139 12.04 8.73 18.69
CA ARG A 139 11.14 7.78 19.35
C ARG A 139 10.39 6.93 18.34
N GLN A 140 9.81 7.54 17.30
CA GLN A 140 9.11 6.83 16.22
C GLN A 140 10.04 5.81 15.54
N PHE A 141 11.26 6.21 15.19
CA PHE A 141 12.24 5.30 14.61
C PHE A 141 12.55 4.12 15.54
N ASN A 142 12.77 4.37 16.84
CA ASN A 142 13.08 3.33 17.81
C ASN A 142 11.91 2.36 18.07
N GLU A 143 10.67 2.78 17.87
CA GLU A 143 9.49 1.92 18.00
C GLU A 143 9.47 0.83 16.91
N ILE A 144 9.81 1.20 15.68
CA ILE A 144 9.77 0.32 14.50
C ILE A 144 11.12 -0.32 14.15
N ASN A 145 12.24 0.23 14.64
CA ASN A 145 13.57 -0.35 14.45
C ASN A 145 13.73 -1.59 15.34
N ARG A 146 13.33 -2.74 14.79
CA ARG A 146 13.38 -4.05 15.46
C ARG A 146 14.22 -5.01 14.64
N PRO A 147 15.56 -4.92 14.72
CA PRO A 147 16.45 -5.73 13.91
C PRO A 147 16.14 -7.22 13.99
N GLY A 148 16.38 -7.95 12.91
CA GLY A 148 16.18 -9.38 12.84
C GLY A 148 16.83 -9.99 11.61
N ASP A 149 16.74 -11.32 11.51
CA ASP A 149 17.19 -12.04 10.32
C ASP A 149 16.17 -11.83 9.19
N TRP A 150 16.63 -11.20 8.11
CA TRP A 150 15.79 -10.92 6.94
C TRP A 150 15.30 -12.20 6.26
N ASP A 151 16.14 -13.23 6.16
CA ASP A 151 15.80 -14.46 5.46
C ASP A 151 14.70 -15.24 6.21
N VAL A 152 14.75 -15.19 7.56
CA VAL A 152 13.69 -15.73 8.41
C VAL A 152 12.37 -14.97 8.22
N VAL A 153 12.42 -13.65 8.11
CA VAL A 153 11.22 -12.83 7.86
C VAL A 153 10.60 -13.16 6.51
N VAL A 154 11.42 -13.25 5.45
CA VAL A 154 10.98 -13.63 4.10
C VAL A 154 10.34 -15.02 4.10
N ALA A 155 10.94 -16.00 4.78
CA ALA A 155 10.42 -17.35 4.87
C ALA A 155 9.03 -17.38 5.56
N ASN A 156 8.86 -16.61 6.64
CA ASN A 156 7.59 -16.53 7.35
C ASN A 156 6.50 -15.84 6.53
N ALA A 157 6.83 -14.77 5.81
CA ALA A 157 5.89 -14.04 4.95
C ALA A 157 5.47 -14.84 3.70
N SER A 158 6.28 -15.82 3.28
CA SER A 158 6.00 -16.67 2.12
C SER A 158 5.03 -17.83 2.41
N THR A 159 4.63 -18.03 3.67
CA THR A 159 3.68 -19.08 4.03
C THR A 159 2.26 -18.61 3.72
N PRO A 160 1.55 -19.22 2.75
CA PRO A 160 0.19 -18.82 2.44
C PRO A 160 -0.70 -19.06 3.65
N CYS A 161 -1.53 -18.08 4.02
CA CYS A 161 -2.67 -18.33 4.89
C CYS A 161 -3.50 -19.43 4.23
N SER A 162 -3.53 -20.61 4.85
CA SER A 162 -4.15 -21.81 4.31
C SER A 162 -5.66 -21.77 4.47
N GLU A 163 -6.32 -20.82 3.81
CA GLU A 163 -7.76 -20.87 3.56
C GLU A 163 -8.00 -20.65 2.07
N LYS A 164 -7.57 -21.64 1.27
CA LYS A 164 -8.15 -21.83 -0.06
C LYS A 164 -9.59 -22.26 0.13
N THR A 165 -10.51 -21.30 0.06
CA THR A 165 -11.93 -21.55 -0.18
C THR A 165 -12.02 -22.54 -1.34
N ARG A 166 -12.53 -23.74 -1.06
CA ARG A 166 -12.71 -24.82 -2.03
C ARG A 166 -13.66 -24.34 -3.12
N PHE A 167 -13.11 -23.87 -4.24
CA PHE A 167 -13.86 -23.72 -5.47
C PHE A 167 -14.22 -25.12 -5.98
N PHE A 168 -15.49 -25.48 -5.85
CA PHE A 168 -16.07 -26.63 -6.55
C PHE A 168 -15.94 -26.38 -8.07
N LYS A 169 -15.16 -27.23 -8.76
CA LYS A 169 -15.18 -27.33 -10.21
C LYS A 169 -16.51 -27.98 -10.62
N ASN A 170 -17.41 -27.21 -11.23
CA ASN A 170 -18.46 -27.80 -12.07
C ASN A 170 -17.97 -27.78 -13.53
N SER A 171 -17.63 -28.98 -14.01
CA SER A 171 -17.36 -29.28 -15.41
C SER A 171 -18.65 -29.24 -16.21
N TYR A 172 -18.70 -28.39 -17.24
CA TYR A 172 -19.74 -28.41 -18.28
C TYR A 172 -19.59 -29.68 -19.11
N GLY A 173 -20.61 -30.55 -19.04
CA GLY A 173 -20.77 -31.72 -19.89
C GLY A 173 -22.02 -31.56 -20.76
N SER A 174 -21.84 -31.80 -22.04
CA SER A 174 -22.76 -31.66 -23.17
C SER A 174 -24.02 -32.54 -23.07
N SER A 175 -25.18 -32.00 -23.45
CA SER A 175 -26.42 -32.76 -23.72
C SER A 175 -26.26 -33.69 -24.94
N PRO A 176 -27.05 -34.79 -25.06
CA PRO A 176 -28.34 -34.64 -25.76
C PRO A 176 -29.52 -35.54 -25.29
N SER A 177 -30.72 -35.00 -25.51
CA SER A 177 -32.00 -35.62 -25.92
C SER A 177 -32.74 -36.71 -25.09
N THR A 178 -34.04 -36.42 -24.92
CA THR A 178 -35.27 -37.25 -25.08
C THR A 178 -35.91 -38.04 -23.90
N SER A 179 -37.14 -37.59 -23.58
CA SER A 179 -38.41 -38.34 -23.40
C SER A 179 -39.00 -38.65 -22.00
N ARG A 180 -40.23 -38.11 -21.81
CA ARG A 180 -41.43 -38.52 -21.03
C ARG A 180 -41.31 -39.38 -19.75
N GLY A 181 -41.89 -38.86 -18.67
CA GLY A 181 -42.45 -39.65 -17.56
C GLY A 181 -43.05 -38.77 -16.45
N LEU A 182 -44.37 -38.86 -16.25
CA LEU A 182 -45.10 -38.28 -15.11
C LEU A 182 -44.79 -39.06 -13.83
N THR A 183 -44.57 -38.39 -12.69
CA THR A 183 -45.11 -38.76 -11.36
C THR A 183 -44.89 -37.63 -10.34
N SER A 184 -45.85 -37.52 -9.44
CA SER A 184 -46.01 -36.58 -8.32
C SER A 184 -45.08 -36.86 -7.13
N GLY A 185 -44.60 -35.80 -6.45
CA GLY A 185 -43.93 -35.91 -5.15
C GLY A 185 -43.49 -34.53 -4.62
N SER A 186 -43.65 -34.32 -3.32
CA SER A 186 -43.69 -33.04 -2.62
C SER A 186 -42.34 -32.43 -2.19
N SER A 187 -42.42 -31.13 -1.88
CA SER A 187 -41.73 -30.35 -0.83
C SER A 187 -40.25 -29.94 -1.00
N ASN A 188 -40.10 -28.62 -1.23
CA ASN A 188 -39.14 -27.68 -0.65
C ASN A 188 -37.70 -28.12 -0.34
N SER A 189 -36.75 -27.53 -1.07
CA SER A 189 -35.71 -26.68 -0.46
C SER A 189 -35.15 -25.74 -1.53
N LEU A 190 -35.38 -24.44 -1.36
CA LEU A 190 -34.78 -23.40 -2.19
C LEU A 190 -33.26 -23.54 -2.15
N ASP A 191 -32.66 -23.69 -3.33
CA ASP A 191 -31.24 -23.38 -3.56
C ASP A 191 -31.02 -21.93 -3.13
N SER A 192 -30.37 -21.76 -1.98
CA SER A 192 -29.89 -20.46 -1.54
C SER A 192 -28.77 -20.02 -2.48
N LEU A 193 -29.11 -19.06 -3.34
CA LEU A 193 -28.13 -18.20 -4.02
C LEU A 193 -27.09 -17.72 -3.00
N PRO A 194 -25.79 -17.61 -3.37
CA PRO A 194 -24.81 -16.99 -2.48
C PRO A 194 -25.30 -15.58 -2.09
N ASP A 195 -25.24 -15.29 -0.80
CA ASP A 195 -25.77 -14.07 -0.19
C ASP A 195 -25.21 -12.81 -0.87
N PRO A 196 -26.03 -12.00 -1.56
CA PRO A 196 -25.58 -10.82 -2.28
C PRO A 196 -25.52 -9.62 -1.34
N LYS A 197 -24.81 -9.71 -0.21
CA LYS A 197 -24.71 -8.60 0.75
C LYS A 197 -23.35 -8.55 1.47
N VAL A 198 -22.31 -8.22 0.73
CA VAL A 198 -21.48 -7.11 1.18
C VAL A 198 -21.75 -5.99 0.20
N ARG A 199 -22.57 -5.00 0.60
CA ARG A 199 -22.75 -3.83 -0.24
C ARG A 199 -21.43 -3.06 -0.18
N PRO A 200 -20.97 -2.42 -1.28
CA PRO A 200 -19.79 -1.54 -1.25
C PRO A 200 -19.85 -0.45 -0.17
N GLN A 201 -21.05 -0.21 0.36
CA GLN A 201 -21.45 0.77 1.37
C GLN A 201 -21.16 0.31 2.81
N ASP A 202 -20.88 -0.98 3.04
CA ASP A 202 -20.69 -1.56 4.38
C ASP A 202 -19.22 -1.54 4.83
N VAL A 203 -18.31 -0.95 4.04
CA VAL A 203 -16.89 -0.80 4.36
C VAL A 203 -16.50 0.68 4.30
N ASN A 204 -16.21 1.26 5.45
CA ASN A 204 -15.79 2.66 5.56
C ASN A 204 -14.29 2.79 5.23
N PHE A 205 -13.96 2.64 3.96
CA PHE A 205 -12.61 2.94 3.50
C PHE A 205 -12.38 4.45 3.50
N ARG A 206 -11.19 4.92 3.92
CA ARG A 206 -10.78 6.28 3.55
C ARG A 206 -10.39 6.25 2.08
N VAL A 207 -11.40 6.30 1.22
CA VAL A 207 -11.16 6.31 -0.22
C VAL A 207 -10.52 7.65 -0.57
N LEU A 208 -9.32 7.57 -1.13
CA LEU A 208 -8.66 8.71 -1.74
C LEU A 208 -9.35 8.91 -3.10
N GLN A 209 -10.25 9.89 -3.17
CA GLN A 209 -11.06 10.21 -4.35
C GLN A 209 -11.10 11.71 -4.54
N PHE A 210 -11.30 12.17 -5.78
CA PHE A 210 -11.72 13.54 -6.05
C PHE A 210 -13.08 13.83 -5.40
N ASP A 211 -13.25 15.05 -4.88
CA ASP A 211 -14.51 15.45 -4.24
C ASP A 211 -15.58 15.81 -5.29
N HIS A 212 -15.14 16.28 -6.45
CA HIS A 212 -16.03 16.61 -7.56
C HIS A 212 -15.31 16.44 -8.91
N ILE A 213 -15.95 15.74 -9.85
CA ILE A 213 -15.49 15.68 -11.24
C ILE A 213 -16.21 16.78 -12.02
N VAL A 214 -15.45 17.71 -12.59
CA VAL A 214 -15.99 18.89 -13.29
C VAL A 214 -16.26 18.60 -14.76
N GLU A 215 -15.31 17.95 -15.43
CA GLU A 215 -15.40 17.66 -16.87
C GLU A 215 -14.66 16.36 -17.20
N VAL A 216 -15.22 15.59 -18.13
CA VAL A 216 -14.62 14.37 -18.66
C VAL A 216 -14.80 14.32 -20.18
N GLU A 217 -13.68 14.31 -20.91
CA GLU A 217 -13.61 13.91 -22.31
C GLU A 217 -12.83 12.58 -22.39
N PRO A 218 -13.51 11.43 -22.57
CA PRO A 218 -12.87 10.12 -22.54
C PRO A 218 -11.72 9.99 -23.56
N GLY A 219 -10.54 9.61 -23.07
CA GLY A 219 -9.33 9.48 -23.88
C GLY A 219 -8.61 10.79 -24.20
N VAL A 220 -9.11 11.93 -23.72
CA VAL A 220 -8.57 13.27 -24.02
C VAL A 220 -8.16 14.01 -22.75
N HIS A 221 -9.10 14.43 -21.90
CA HIS A 221 -8.79 15.12 -20.64
C HIS A 221 -9.88 14.97 -19.58
N TRP A 222 -9.48 15.13 -18.33
CA TRP A 222 -10.35 15.14 -17.15
C TRP A 222 -10.01 16.36 -16.30
N THR A 223 -11.04 16.98 -15.72
CA THR A 223 -10.89 18.06 -14.74
C THR A 223 -11.65 17.68 -13.48
N ALA A 224 -10.98 17.77 -12.33
CA ALA A 224 -11.55 17.40 -11.04
C ALA A 224 -11.06 18.33 -9.92
N GLU A 225 -11.83 18.38 -8.84
CA GLU A 225 -11.58 19.19 -7.66
C GLU A 225 -11.32 18.28 -6.46
N LYS A 226 -10.26 18.60 -5.70
CA LYS A 226 -9.97 18.00 -4.40
C LYS A 226 -9.91 19.10 -3.34
N LEU A 227 -10.81 19.03 -2.37
CA LEU A 227 -10.81 19.90 -1.21
C LEU A 227 -9.71 19.46 -0.24
N VAL A 228 -8.72 20.33 -0.05
CA VAL A 228 -7.66 20.12 0.94
C VAL A 228 -8.08 20.74 2.28
N SER A 229 -8.62 19.92 3.18
CA SER A 229 -8.98 20.37 4.53
C SER A 229 -7.81 20.18 5.50
N ARG A 230 -7.51 21.20 6.31
CA ARG A 230 -6.51 21.10 7.41
C ARG A 230 -6.82 20.00 8.43
N THR A 231 -8.06 19.52 8.49
CA THR A 231 -8.47 18.43 9.37
C THR A 231 -8.25 17.04 8.76
N ALA A 232 -7.69 16.95 7.55
CA ALA A 232 -7.41 15.67 6.92
C ALA A 232 -6.44 14.84 7.76
N ALA A 233 -6.76 13.57 7.94
CA ALA A 233 -6.11 12.71 8.93
C ALA A 233 -4.65 12.35 8.63
N TYR A 234 -4.17 12.63 7.41
CA TYR A 234 -2.78 12.42 7.04
C TYR A 234 -1.85 13.58 7.45
N PHE A 235 -2.39 14.79 7.67
CA PHE A 235 -1.56 15.95 8.03
C PHE A 235 -0.81 15.83 9.36
N PRO A 236 -1.41 15.31 10.44
CA PRO A 236 -0.72 15.18 11.72
C PRO A 236 0.53 14.30 11.68
N ASP A 237 0.61 13.35 10.73
CA ASP A 237 1.66 12.33 10.71
C ASP A 237 2.63 12.45 9.51
N HIS A 238 2.24 13.11 8.40
CA HIS A 238 3.08 13.24 7.20
C HIS A 238 4.16 14.34 7.33
N PHE A 239 3.76 15.54 7.76
CA PHE A 239 4.64 16.69 8.05
C PHE A 239 4.00 17.63 9.09
N PRO A 240 4.16 17.38 10.40
CA PRO A 240 3.42 18.09 11.45
C PRO A 240 3.58 19.63 11.41
N ASN A 241 4.81 20.12 11.21
CA ASN A 241 5.11 21.56 11.19
C ASN A 241 4.93 22.20 9.79
N ASN A 242 4.72 21.38 8.75
CA ASN A 242 4.59 21.86 7.37
C ASN A 242 3.53 21.03 6.62
N PRO A 243 2.23 21.19 6.95
CA PRO A 243 1.17 20.37 6.39
C PRO A 243 1.03 20.62 4.89
N VAL A 244 1.59 19.71 4.09
CA VAL A 244 1.49 19.66 2.63
C VAL A 244 0.78 18.39 2.20
N LEU A 245 -0.14 18.53 1.25
CA LEU A 245 -0.90 17.41 0.72
C LEU A 245 0.09 16.37 0.16
N PRO A 246 0.09 15.12 0.63
CA PRO A 246 0.94 14.09 0.06
C PRO A 246 0.58 13.90 -1.42
N MET A 247 1.58 13.95 -2.31
CA MET A 247 1.33 13.71 -3.74
C MET A 247 0.77 12.30 -3.98
N THR A 248 1.14 11.34 -3.15
CA THR A 248 0.60 9.96 -3.15
C THR A 248 -0.91 9.94 -2.92
N VAL A 249 -1.47 10.88 -2.18
CA VAL A 249 -2.93 11.05 -2.07
C VAL A 249 -3.54 11.49 -3.40
N LEU A 250 -2.91 12.44 -4.10
CA LEU A 250 -3.40 12.90 -5.41
C LEU A 250 -3.30 11.82 -6.49
N LEU A 251 -2.23 11.02 -6.47
CA LEU A 251 -2.01 9.94 -7.43
C LEU A 251 -3.02 8.79 -7.31
N GLU A 252 -3.65 8.65 -6.15
CA GLU A 252 -4.66 7.60 -5.91
C GLU A 252 -6.08 8.04 -6.30
N CYS A 253 -6.34 9.36 -6.33
CA CYS A 253 -7.69 9.93 -6.51
C CYS A 253 -8.33 9.66 -7.87
#